data_AF-A0A930F9F7-F1
#
_entry.id   AF-A0A930F9F7-F1
#
_cell.length_a   1.000
_cell.length_b   1.000
_cell.length_c   1.000
_cell.angle_alpha   90.00
_cell.angle_beta   90.00
_cell.angle_gamma   90.00
#
_symmetry.space_group_name_H-M   'P 1'
#
loop_
_entity.id
_entity.type
_entity.pdbx_description
1 polymer ?
#
loop_
_entity_poly.entity_id
_entity_poly.type
_entity_poly.pdbx_seq_one_letter_code
_entity_poly.pdbx_strand_id
1 'polypeptide(L)'
;MTTKKFLAFGLAACMVGGTALSYVLARRDYMNKQMLLSQARLYDSLRLNMSGITTAEYGSTFDVHTLVAEHTGDLKIDGQIDASAIGSYPVKLILSGKESKFGLTNSKTFTASVNVVDTKPAEITLAASKVDIKAGSSYDLFSNITSVVDPIDGSLTASTENGKGNYTVAVDGDISKAGTYTATVTATDKNGNISTASYTINVTRAYVSTGPVDTSGNYQTIYSYLTGTLGLSKAAACGVLANMWQESKFNPTAGSSYYGLCQWGGGRYTNLVNYCANNGFDYTTVEGQLAFLTHELTGAYNSTLVGLQNVADSAEGAAEAATIFVTRYEGASHTAGRADKAYAYYLEG
;
A
#
# COMPACT_ATOMS: atom_id res chain seq x y z
N MET A 1 71.76 87.60 -52.28
CA MET A 1 70.34 87.33 -51.98
C MET A 1 69.78 86.47 -53.11
N THR A 2 69.78 85.14 -52.95
CA THR A 2 68.56 84.30 -52.75
C THR A 2 67.58 84.46 -53.92
N THR A 3 67.25 83.49 -54.79
CA THR A 3 67.32 82.02 -54.74
C THR A 3 67.32 81.46 -56.19
N LYS A 4 67.76 80.21 -56.34
CA LYS A 4 68.17 79.47 -57.54
C LYS A 4 67.09 79.22 -58.61
N LYS A 5 67.57 79.15 -59.87
CA LYS A 5 66.97 78.47 -61.04
C LYS A 5 66.65 76.99 -60.74
N PHE A 6 65.64 76.40 -61.39
CA PHE A 6 65.83 75.30 -62.36
C PHE A 6 64.56 75.02 -63.17
N LEU A 7 64.82 74.75 -64.46
CA LEU A 7 63.93 74.50 -65.58
C LEU A 7 64.02 73.01 -65.95
N ALA A 8 62.90 72.43 -66.40
CA ALA A 8 62.77 71.20 -67.22
C ALA A 8 63.29 69.88 -66.60
N PHE A 9 62.61 68.74 -66.73
CA PHE A 9 62.22 68.06 -67.97
C PHE A 9 61.06 67.09 -67.71
N GLY A 10 60.22 66.87 -68.72
CA GLY A 10 59.13 65.88 -68.69
C GLY A 10 59.59 64.43 -68.87
N LEU A 11 58.66 63.51 -68.65
CA LEU A 11 58.49 62.21 -69.32
C LEU A 11 57.10 61.70 -68.85
N ALA A 12 56.10 61.61 -69.74
CA ALA A 12 55.80 60.46 -70.58
C ALA A 12 54.90 59.40 -69.90
N ALA A 13 53.70 59.24 -70.50
CA ALA A 13 52.96 58.01 -70.77
C ALA A 13 52.65 56.98 -69.65
N CYS A 14 51.44 56.42 -69.75
CA CYS A 14 50.96 55.16 -69.14
C CYS A 14 50.48 55.18 -67.67
N MET A 15 49.30 55.77 -67.39
CA MET A 15 48.57 55.51 -66.12
C MET A 15 47.04 55.38 -66.25
N VAL A 16 46.50 55.01 -67.42
CA VAL A 16 45.04 54.79 -67.56
C VAL A 16 44.66 53.30 -67.47
N GLY A 17 45.58 52.37 -67.76
CA GLY A 17 45.36 50.92 -67.60
C GLY A 17 45.52 50.40 -66.16
N GLY A 18 46.41 51.01 -65.38
CA GLY A 18 46.67 50.62 -63.99
C GLY A 18 45.58 51.06 -63.00
N THR A 19 44.90 52.17 -63.27
CA THR A 19 43.86 52.74 -62.38
C THR A 19 42.50 52.04 -62.56
N ALA A 20 42.13 51.69 -63.80
CA ALA A 20 40.91 50.91 -64.06
C ALA A 20 41.02 49.48 -63.49
N LEU A 21 42.16 48.81 -63.68
CA LEU A 21 42.38 47.47 -63.12
C LEU A 21 42.44 47.51 -61.58
N SER A 22 43.15 48.49 -61.00
CA SER A 22 43.20 48.67 -59.53
C SER A 22 41.82 49.00 -58.94
N TYR A 23 41.01 49.81 -59.64
CA TYR A 23 39.64 50.12 -59.23
C TYR A 23 38.73 48.88 -59.29
N VAL A 24 38.83 48.09 -60.36
CA VAL A 24 38.08 46.83 -60.49
C VAL A 24 38.47 45.84 -59.39
N LEU A 25 39.77 45.73 -59.08
CA LEU A 25 40.26 44.89 -57.98
C LEU A 25 39.77 45.39 -56.60
N ALA A 26 39.84 46.70 -56.33
CA ALA A 26 39.37 47.29 -55.08
C ALA A 26 37.84 47.16 -54.92
N ARG A 27 37.08 47.33 -56.01
CA ARG A 27 35.62 47.13 -56.00
C ARG A 27 35.26 45.67 -55.78
N ARG A 28 35.99 44.73 -56.39
CA ARG A 28 35.83 43.29 -56.15
C ARG A 28 36.10 42.94 -54.69
N ASP A 29 37.20 43.44 -54.14
CA ASP A 29 37.57 43.19 -52.74
C ASP A 29 36.54 43.78 -51.75
N TYR A 30 36.06 45.01 -52.02
CA TYR A 30 34.97 45.62 -51.28
C TYR A 30 33.68 44.77 -51.33
N MET A 31 33.27 44.31 -52.52
CA MET A 31 32.08 43.47 -52.69
C MET A 31 32.23 42.13 -51.96
N ASN A 32 33.41 41.50 -52.02
CA ASN A 32 33.71 40.29 -51.26
C ASN A 32 33.61 40.52 -49.75
N LYS A 33 34.16 41.63 -49.25
CA LYS A 33 34.08 42.00 -47.82
C LYS A 33 32.64 42.26 -47.38
N GLN A 34 31.85 42.96 -48.20
CA GLN A 34 30.42 43.19 -47.92
C GLN A 34 29.62 41.88 -47.92
N MET A 35 29.92 40.97 -48.86
CA MET A 35 29.30 39.65 -48.92
C MET A 35 29.61 38.83 -47.65
N LEU A 36 30.87 38.81 -47.20
CA LEU A 36 31.28 38.13 -45.96
C LEU A 36 30.59 38.72 -44.71
N LEU A 37 30.50 40.05 -44.63
CA LEU A 37 29.76 40.71 -43.55
C LEU A 37 28.26 40.39 -43.59
N SER A 38 27.68 40.29 -44.79
CA SER A 38 26.28 39.88 -44.98
C SER A 38 26.05 38.44 -44.50
N GLN A 39 26.95 37.52 -44.87
CA GLN A 39 26.91 36.12 -44.44
C GLN A 39 26.99 35.98 -42.91
N ALA A 40 27.90 36.72 -42.27
CA ALA A 40 28.08 36.72 -40.82
C ALA A 40 26.85 37.29 -40.09
N ARG A 41 26.31 38.42 -40.56
CA ARG A 41 25.08 39.01 -40.00
C ARG A 41 23.88 38.08 -40.14
N LEU A 42 23.75 37.39 -41.28
CA LEU A 42 22.70 36.38 -41.48
C LEU A 42 22.87 35.23 -40.47
N TYR A 43 24.08 34.72 -40.28
CA TYR A 43 24.35 33.68 -39.27
C TYR A 43 23.97 34.13 -37.85
N ASP A 44 24.38 35.34 -37.46
CA ASP A 44 24.15 35.89 -36.12
C ASP A 44 22.68 36.26 -35.88
N SER A 45 21.91 36.48 -36.96
CA SER A 45 20.47 36.72 -36.89
C SER A 45 19.68 35.45 -36.56
N LEU A 46 20.21 34.26 -36.84
CA LEU A 46 19.56 32.97 -36.56
C LEU A 46 19.66 32.64 -35.07
N ARG A 47 18.56 32.86 -34.35
CA ARG A 47 18.39 32.67 -32.90
C ARG A 47 17.30 31.67 -32.61
N LEU A 48 17.55 30.83 -31.61
CA LEU A 48 16.64 29.80 -31.11
C LEU A 48 16.45 30.00 -29.60
N ASN A 49 15.21 29.99 -29.14
CA ASN A 49 14.83 29.97 -27.73
C ASN A 49 14.03 28.69 -27.45
N MET A 50 14.47 27.92 -26.46
CA MET A 50 13.87 26.61 -26.13
C MET A 50 12.79 26.78 -25.06
N SER A 51 11.75 25.94 -25.10
CA SER A 51 10.64 25.97 -24.13
C SER A 51 11.01 25.48 -22.73
N GLY A 52 12.18 24.84 -22.57
CA GLY A 52 12.62 24.24 -21.32
C GLY A 52 12.08 22.82 -21.08
N ILE A 53 11.29 22.26 -21.99
CA ILE A 53 10.85 20.87 -21.94
C ILE A 53 12.06 19.96 -22.16
N THR A 54 12.28 19.04 -21.22
CA THR A 54 13.40 18.08 -21.25
C THR A 54 12.97 16.63 -21.04
N THR A 55 11.69 16.39 -20.74
CA THR A 55 11.15 15.06 -20.48
C THR A 55 9.90 14.78 -21.29
N ALA A 56 9.69 13.50 -21.61
CA ALA A 56 8.49 12.96 -22.22
C ALA A 56 8.03 11.75 -21.40
N GLU A 57 6.72 11.54 -21.32
CA GLU A 57 6.15 10.38 -20.64
C GLU A 57 6.19 9.15 -21.54
N TYR A 58 6.62 8.02 -20.99
CA TYR A 58 6.60 6.71 -21.66
C TYR A 58 5.19 6.35 -22.15
N GLY A 59 5.11 5.75 -23.34
CA GLY A 59 3.86 5.36 -23.99
C GLY A 59 3.00 6.51 -24.53
N SER A 60 3.42 7.78 -24.37
CA SER A 60 2.65 8.96 -24.78
C SER A 60 3.11 9.53 -26.12
N THR A 61 2.23 10.22 -26.84
CA THR A 61 2.65 10.99 -28.04
C THR A 61 3.41 12.25 -27.63
N PHE A 62 4.53 12.55 -28.29
CA PHE A 62 5.31 13.77 -28.04
C PHE A 62 5.48 14.60 -29.31
N ASP A 63 5.06 15.88 -29.25
CA ASP A 63 5.27 16.83 -30.34
C ASP A 63 6.60 17.57 -30.18
N VAL A 64 7.55 17.27 -31.07
CA VAL A 64 8.89 17.87 -31.09
C VAL A 64 8.88 19.38 -31.31
N HIS A 65 7.81 19.97 -31.87
CA HIS A 65 7.72 21.42 -32.05
C HIS A 65 7.59 22.15 -30.71
N THR A 66 7.04 21.48 -29.69
CA THR A 66 6.91 22.05 -28.34
C THR A 66 8.26 22.32 -27.68
N LEU A 67 9.36 21.77 -28.19
CA LEU A 67 10.72 22.06 -27.70
C LEU A 67 11.16 23.50 -27.98
N VAL A 68 10.58 24.15 -28.99
CA VAL A 68 10.94 25.50 -29.40
C VAL A 68 9.90 26.48 -28.88
N ALA A 69 10.33 27.43 -28.05
CA ALA A 69 9.47 28.54 -27.64
C ALA A 69 9.40 29.60 -28.75
N GLU A 70 10.56 30.02 -29.25
CA GLU A 70 10.67 31.07 -30.27
C GLU A 70 11.88 30.82 -31.16
N HIS A 71 11.80 31.20 -32.43
CA HIS A 71 12.94 31.18 -33.34
C HIS A 71 12.85 32.27 -34.41
N THR A 72 13.98 32.54 -35.06
CA THR A 72 14.05 33.39 -36.26
C THR A 72 14.38 32.54 -37.49
N GLY A 73 13.94 32.98 -38.66
CA GLY A 73 14.15 32.24 -39.91
C GLY A 73 13.31 30.97 -39.97
N ASP A 74 13.59 30.13 -40.97
CA ASP A 74 12.87 28.88 -41.21
C ASP A 74 13.43 27.77 -40.32
N LEU A 75 12.57 27.12 -39.54
CA LEU A 75 12.91 26.01 -38.65
C LEU A 75 12.65 24.67 -39.33
N LYS A 76 13.66 23.80 -39.31
CA LYS A 76 13.53 22.38 -39.59
C LYS A 76 13.99 21.58 -38.37
N ILE A 77 13.13 20.70 -37.88
CA ILE A 77 13.47 19.76 -36.81
C ILE A 77 13.79 18.41 -37.48
N ASP A 78 14.97 17.87 -37.18
CA ASP A 78 15.45 16.58 -37.65
C ASP A 78 15.63 15.65 -36.45
N GLY A 79 14.80 14.62 -36.39
CA GLY A 79 14.68 13.70 -35.27
C GLY A 79 13.22 13.42 -34.92
N GLN A 80 12.98 12.26 -34.32
CA GLN A 80 11.70 11.87 -33.72
C GLN A 80 11.97 11.35 -32.32
N ILE A 81 11.01 11.55 -31.42
CA ILE A 81 11.06 11.00 -30.06
C ILE A 81 10.17 9.76 -30.08
N ASP A 82 10.80 8.60 -29.93
CA ASP A 82 10.09 7.34 -29.76
C ASP A 82 9.80 7.13 -28.28
N ALA A 83 8.62 7.58 -27.84
CA ALA A 83 8.18 7.42 -26.46
C ALA A 83 7.76 5.98 -26.11
N SER A 84 7.85 5.02 -27.05
CA SER A 84 7.64 3.60 -26.76
C SER A 84 8.88 2.90 -26.16
N ALA A 85 9.97 3.65 -25.95
CA ALA A 85 11.12 3.19 -25.20
C ALA A 85 11.66 4.31 -24.31
N ILE A 86 12.11 3.95 -23.11
CA ILE A 86 12.79 4.88 -22.21
C ILE A 86 14.21 5.17 -22.72
N GLY A 87 14.69 6.40 -22.47
CA GLY A 87 16.03 6.79 -22.87
C GLY A 87 16.15 8.26 -23.21
N SER A 88 17.35 8.65 -23.62
CA SER A 88 17.64 10.03 -24.06
C SER A 88 17.63 10.10 -25.58
N TYR A 89 16.78 10.97 -26.12
CA TYR A 89 16.56 11.14 -27.55
C TYR A 89 17.10 12.50 -28.00
N PRO A 90 18.24 12.53 -28.72
CA PRO A 90 18.76 13.78 -29.25
C PRO A 90 17.93 14.26 -30.45
N VAL A 91 17.67 15.56 -30.51
CA VAL A 91 16.93 16.22 -31.59
C VAL A 91 17.80 17.33 -32.18
N LYS A 92 17.90 17.40 -33.52
CA LYS A 92 18.60 18.47 -34.22
C LYS A 92 17.61 19.53 -34.67
N LEU A 93 17.87 20.78 -34.33
CA LEU A 93 17.08 21.93 -34.77
C LEU A 93 17.93 22.77 -35.71
N ILE A 94 17.49 22.91 -36.96
CA ILE A 94 18.22 23.60 -38.01
C ILE A 94 17.43 24.87 -38.35
N LEU A 95 17.99 26.02 -38.03
CA LEU A 95 17.48 27.31 -38.50
C LEU A 95 18.15 27.66 -39.81
N SER A 96 17.39 28.18 -40.76
CA SER A 96 17.91 28.66 -42.04
C SER A 96 17.32 30.01 -42.42
N GLY A 97 18.06 30.77 -43.23
CA GLY A 97 17.63 32.08 -43.69
C GLY A 97 18.26 32.44 -45.03
N LYS A 98 17.63 33.40 -45.71
CA LYS A 98 18.08 33.92 -47.01
C LYS A 98 18.24 35.43 -46.94
N GLU A 99 19.29 35.93 -47.57
CA GLU A 99 19.60 37.35 -47.70
C GLU A 99 19.56 37.75 -49.18
N SER A 100 18.80 38.80 -49.51
CA SER A 100 18.41 39.10 -50.89
C SER A 100 19.43 39.93 -51.68
N LYS A 101 20.27 40.74 -51.02
CA LYS A 101 21.24 41.65 -51.65
C LYS A 101 22.34 40.90 -52.39
N PHE A 102 22.79 39.78 -51.83
CA PHE A 102 23.82 38.92 -52.45
C PHE A 102 23.29 37.52 -52.80
N GLY A 103 22.00 37.25 -52.55
CA GLY A 103 21.40 35.94 -52.83
C GLY A 103 21.95 34.82 -51.94
N LEU A 104 22.40 35.16 -50.73
CA LEU A 104 23.05 34.24 -49.82
C LEU A 104 22.05 33.40 -49.03
N THR A 105 22.45 32.19 -48.66
CA THR A 105 21.74 31.34 -47.71
C THR A 105 22.68 30.96 -46.57
N ASN A 106 22.15 30.84 -45.36
CA ASN A 106 22.91 30.34 -44.22
C ASN A 106 22.03 29.48 -43.32
N SER A 107 22.67 28.62 -42.53
CA SER A 107 22.00 27.75 -41.57
C SER A 107 22.79 27.61 -40.28
N LYS A 108 22.09 27.43 -39.18
CA LYS A 108 22.67 27.18 -37.85
C LYS A 108 21.96 26.00 -37.20
N THR A 109 22.76 25.06 -36.70
CA THR A 109 22.27 23.83 -36.08
C THR A 109 22.41 23.90 -34.57
N PHE A 110 21.34 23.52 -33.88
CA PHE A 110 21.28 23.36 -32.43
C PHE A 110 20.91 21.91 -32.10
N THR A 111 21.27 21.46 -30.91
CA THR A 111 20.93 20.12 -30.41
C THR A 111 20.20 20.24 -29.10
N ALA A 112 19.09 19.52 -28.97
CA ALA A 112 18.37 19.31 -27.73
C ALA A 112 18.35 17.81 -27.41
N SER A 113 18.05 17.44 -26.17
CA SER A 113 17.75 16.05 -25.82
C SER A 113 16.49 16.00 -24.97
N VAL A 114 15.65 14.99 -25.21
CA VAL A 114 14.47 14.70 -24.42
C VAL A 114 14.64 13.33 -23.78
N ASN A 115 14.42 13.26 -22.48
CA ASN A 115 14.46 12.02 -21.73
C ASN A 115 13.05 11.44 -21.64
N VAL A 116 12.82 10.31 -22.30
CA VAL A 116 11.60 9.52 -22.11
C VAL A 116 11.74 8.78 -20.78
N VAL A 117 10.85 9.10 -19.85
CA VAL A 117 10.78 8.51 -18.51
C VAL A 117 9.38 7.97 -18.30
N ASP A 118 9.30 6.89 -17.54
CA ASP A 118 8.03 6.39 -17.04
C ASP A 118 7.85 6.92 -15.62
N THR A 119 6.73 7.58 -15.35
CA THR A 119 6.39 8.13 -14.03
C THR A 119 5.14 7.50 -13.42
N LYS A 120 4.47 6.60 -14.15
CA LYS A 120 3.18 6.04 -13.73
C LYS A 120 3.40 4.61 -13.23
N PRO A 121 3.19 4.34 -11.94
CA PRO A 121 3.29 2.98 -11.44
C PRO A 121 2.05 2.15 -11.81
N ALA A 122 2.21 0.83 -11.71
CA ALA A 122 1.11 -0.11 -11.87
C ALA A 122 -0.03 0.12 -10.85
N GLU A 123 -1.27 -0.11 -11.28
CA GLU A 123 -2.47 -0.05 -10.45
C GLU A 123 -2.77 -1.43 -9.82
N ILE A 124 -3.04 -1.45 -8.51
CA ILE A 124 -3.37 -2.67 -7.75
C ILE A 124 -4.85 -2.64 -7.36
N THR A 125 -5.59 -3.67 -7.75
CA THR A 125 -7.00 -3.86 -7.36
C THR A 125 -7.14 -5.07 -6.46
N LEU A 126 -7.67 -4.84 -5.26
CA LEU A 126 -7.93 -5.88 -4.25
C LEU A 126 -9.40 -6.32 -4.31
N ALA A 127 -9.67 -7.60 -4.04
CA ALA A 127 -11.04 -8.11 -3.98
C ALA A 127 -11.80 -7.61 -2.74
N ALA A 128 -11.12 -7.51 -1.59
CA ALA A 128 -11.66 -6.94 -0.37
C ALA A 128 -10.57 -6.21 0.45
N SER A 129 -10.99 -5.22 1.25
CA SER A 129 -10.11 -4.54 2.22
C SER A 129 -9.80 -5.38 3.46
N LYS A 130 -10.61 -6.41 3.72
CA LYS A 130 -10.50 -7.31 4.86
C LYS A 130 -10.87 -8.74 4.47
N VAL A 131 -10.11 -9.71 4.98
CA VAL A 131 -10.43 -11.15 4.93
C VAL A 131 -10.42 -11.74 6.34
N ASP A 132 -11.35 -12.65 6.61
CA ASP A 132 -11.45 -13.36 7.88
C ASP A 132 -11.06 -14.83 7.67
N ILE A 133 -10.08 -15.32 8.42
CA ILE A 133 -9.64 -16.73 8.37
C ILE A 133 -9.62 -17.34 9.78
N LYS A 134 -9.53 -18.67 9.87
CA LYS A 134 -9.34 -19.39 11.14
C LYS A 134 -7.88 -19.78 11.33
N ALA A 135 -7.38 -19.65 12.56
CA ALA A 135 -6.02 -20.01 12.94
C ALA A 135 -5.69 -21.45 12.49
N GLY A 136 -4.51 -21.64 11.92
CA GLY A 136 -4.08 -22.92 11.34
C GLY A 136 -4.68 -23.28 9.98
N SER A 137 -5.60 -22.48 9.44
CA SER A 137 -6.07 -22.68 8.05
C SER A 137 -5.01 -22.23 7.06
N SER A 138 -4.88 -22.95 5.94
CA SER A 138 -4.11 -22.46 4.80
C SER A 138 -4.83 -21.30 4.14
N TYR A 139 -4.10 -20.23 3.80
CA TYR A 139 -4.63 -19.07 3.10
C TYR A 139 -3.63 -18.60 2.05
N ASP A 140 -4.07 -18.50 0.80
CA ASP A 140 -3.26 -17.97 -0.30
C ASP A 140 -3.33 -16.45 -0.31
N LEU A 141 -2.19 -15.80 -0.07
CA LEU A 141 -2.06 -14.35 -0.02
C LEU A 141 -2.38 -13.67 -1.36
N PHE A 142 -2.24 -14.38 -2.48
CA PHE A 142 -2.53 -13.85 -3.81
C PHE A 142 -4.03 -13.91 -4.15
N SER A 143 -4.81 -14.72 -3.43
CA SER A 143 -6.23 -14.92 -3.72
C SER A 143 -7.10 -13.66 -3.54
N ASN A 144 -6.66 -12.69 -2.75
CA ASN A 144 -7.36 -11.41 -2.54
C ASN A 144 -6.95 -10.31 -3.54
N ILE A 145 -6.15 -10.64 -4.56
CA ILE A 145 -5.70 -9.70 -5.59
C ILE A 145 -6.50 -9.96 -6.86
N THR A 146 -7.24 -8.95 -7.32
CA THR A 146 -8.04 -9.03 -8.56
C THR A 146 -7.18 -8.76 -9.79
N SER A 147 -6.35 -7.72 -9.73
CA SER A 147 -5.47 -7.36 -10.83
C SER A 147 -4.31 -6.47 -10.37
N VAL A 148 -3.18 -6.59 -11.07
CA VAL A 148 -2.04 -5.67 -10.99
C VAL A 148 -1.63 -5.32 -12.41
N VAL A 149 -1.89 -4.08 -12.83
CA VAL A 149 -1.80 -3.68 -14.25
C VAL A 149 -1.07 -2.36 -14.37
N ASP A 150 -0.04 -2.35 -15.19
CA ASP A 150 0.58 -1.12 -15.68
C ASP A 150 -0.23 -0.54 -16.87
N PRO A 151 -0.50 0.77 -16.91
CA PRO A 151 -1.26 1.39 -17.99
C PRO A 151 -0.67 1.21 -19.39
N ILE A 152 0.65 1.01 -19.50
CA ILE A 152 1.39 0.91 -20.77
C ILE A 152 1.86 -0.53 -21.02
N ASP A 153 2.44 -1.17 -20.00
CA ASP A 153 3.06 -2.50 -20.08
C ASP A 153 2.09 -3.67 -19.85
N GLY A 154 0.89 -3.38 -19.36
CA GLY A 154 -0.14 -4.37 -19.08
C GLY A 154 0.08 -5.10 -17.75
N SER A 155 -0.42 -6.32 -17.65
CA SER A 155 -0.45 -7.07 -16.39
C SER A 155 0.94 -7.46 -15.88
N LEU A 156 1.14 -7.33 -14.56
CA LEU A 156 2.33 -7.81 -13.86
C LEU A 156 2.16 -9.27 -13.40
N THR A 157 3.28 -9.94 -13.13
CA THR A 157 3.30 -11.36 -12.71
C THR A 157 3.49 -11.51 -11.20
N ALA A 158 2.75 -12.42 -10.57
CA ALA A 158 2.93 -12.78 -9.17
C ALA A 158 4.30 -13.43 -8.94
N SER A 159 5.00 -13.04 -7.88
CA SER A 159 6.33 -13.56 -7.53
C SER A 159 6.53 -13.60 -6.02
N THR A 160 7.48 -14.42 -5.57
CA THR A 160 8.00 -14.40 -4.19
C THR A 160 9.15 -13.43 -4.01
N GLU A 161 9.78 -13.01 -5.10
CA GLU A 161 10.88 -12.04 -5.11
C GLU A 161 10.46 -10.75 -5.80
N ASN A 162 10.82 -9.63 -5.20
CA ASN A 162 10.57 -8.33 -5.79
C ASN A 162 11.50 -8.15 -7.00
N GLY A 163 10.91 -7.79 -8.14
CA GLY A 163 11.63 -7.60 -9.40
C GLY A 163 10.77 -6.79 -10.36
N LYS A 164 11.44 -6.18 -11.35
CA LYS A 164 10.77 -5.43 -12.41
C LYS A 164 9.79 -6.33 -13.17
N GLY A 165 8.57 -5.85 -13.38
CA GLY A 165 7.47 -6.58 -14.02
C GLY A 165 6.72 -7.54 -13.10
N ASN A 166 7.04 -7.58 -11.80
CA ASN A 166 6.45 -8.50 -10.83
C ASN A 166 5.76 -7.77 -9.69
N TYR A 167 4.89 -8.49 -8.99
CA TYR A 167 4.37 -8.07 -7.70
C TYR A 167 4.47 -9.19 -6.66
N THR A 168 4.62 -8.80 -5.40
CA THR A 168 4.76 -9.70 -4.26
C THR A 168 3.75 -9.35 -3.18
N VAL A 169 3.50 -10.29 -2.26
CA VAL A 169 2.67 -10.07 -1.07
C VAL A 169 3.45 -10.49 0.17
N ALA A 170 3.51 -9.61 1.17
CA ALA A 170 4.15 -9.88 2.46
C ALA A 170 3.16 -9.61 3.60
N VAL A 171 3.24 -10.38 4.68
CA VAL A 171 2.42 -10.18 5.89
C VAL A 171 3.31 -9.83 7.08
N ASP A 172 2.83 -8.94 7.94
CA ASP A 172 3.51 -8.45 9.14
C ASP A 172 3.52 -9.42 10.34
N GLY A 173 3.30 -10.71 10.12
CA GLY A 173 3.32 -11.69 11.19
C GLY A 173 2.94 -13.11 10.77
N ASP A 174 2.74 -13.94 11.78
CA ASP A 174 2.40 -15.36 11.64
C ASP A 174 0.88 -15.55 11.66
N ILE A 175 0.28 -15.64 10.48
CA ILE A 175 -1.16 -15.83 10.28
C ILE A 175 -1.68 -17.21 10.69
N SER A 176 -0.81 -18.12 11.15
CA SER A 176 -1.26 -19.37 11.78
C SER A 176 -1.84 -19.14 13.18
N LYS A 177 -1.56 -17.99 13.79
CA LYS A 177 -2.01 -17.60 15.12
C LYS A 177 -3.17 -16.61 15.04
N ALA A 178 -4.05 -16.66 16.02
CA ALA A 178 -5.14 -15.70 16.12
C ALA A 178 -4.59 -14.29 16.37
N GLY A 179 -5.13 -13.31 15.64
CA GLY A 179 -4.63 -11.93 15.64
C GLY A 179 -5.09 -11.18 14.40
N THR A 180 -4.73 -9.90 14.34
CA THR A 180 -4.98 -9.05 13.17
C THR A 180 -3.65 -8.71 12.52
N TYR A 181 -3.56 -8.93 11.22
CA TYR A 181 -2.34 -8.79 10.42
C TYR A 181 -2.60 -7.94 9.18
N THR A 182 -1.54 -7.33 8.64
CA THR A 182 -1.56 -6.53 7.43
C THR A 182 -0.81 -7.26 6.33
N ALA A 183 -1.53 -7.60 5.25
CA ALA A 183 -0.90 -8.03 4.01
C ALA A 183 -0.63 -6.82 3.13
N THR A 184 0.60 -6.69 2.64
CA THR A 184 1.03 -5.61 1.76
C THR A 184 1.44 -6.19 0.42
N VAL A 185 0.73 -5.75 -0.62
CA VAL A 185 1.05 -6.01 -2.02
C VAL A 185 2.03 -4.94 -2.47
N THR A 186 3.14 -5.34 -3.06
CA THR A 186 4.13 -4.43 -3.66
C THR A 186 4.29 -4.78 -5.12
N ALA A 187 4.02 -3.83 -6.01
CA ALA A 187 4.18 -3.99 -7.45
C ALA A 187 5.35 -3.13 -7.94
N THR A 188 6.21 -3.71 -8.77
CA THR A 188 7.29 -2.98 -9.45
C THR A 188 7.12 -3.18 -10.95
N ASP A 189 6.83 -2.13 -11.71
CA ASP A 189 6.67 -2.22 -13.16
C ASP A 189 8.02 -2.49 -13.88
N LYS A 190 8.02 -2.58 -15.21
CA LYS A 190 9.24 -2.89 -15.98
C LYS A 190 10.26 -1.75 -15.91
N ASN A 191 9.79 -0.52 -15.69
CA ASN A 191 10.61 0.68 -15.66
C ASN A 191 11.17 0.95 -14.25
N GLY A 192 10.56 0.37 -13.22
CA GLY A 192 10.97 0.42 -11.83
C GLY A 192 10.10 1.32 -10.96
N ASN A 193 8.94 1.82 -11.42
CA ASN A 193 8.05 2.52 -10.51
C ASN A 193 7.35 1.50 -9.60
N ILE A 194 7.09 1.94 -8.37
CA ILE A 194 6.58 1.10 -7.30
C ILE A 194 5.24 1.63 -6.84
N SER A 195 4.28 0.73 -6.69
CA SER A 195 3.02 0.98 -6.00
C SER A 195 2.78 -0.07 -4.92
N THR A 196 1.99 0.30 -3.92
CA THR A 196 1.60 -0.58 -2.83
C THR A 196 0.11 -0.49 -2.55
N ALA A 197 -0.46 -1.60 -2.10
CA ALA A 197 -1.80 -1.67 -1.55
C ALA A 197 -1.82 -2.67 -0.39
N SER A 198 -2.72 -2.48 0.58
CA SER A 198 -2.78 -3.34 1.75
C SER A 198 -4.21 -3.77 2.07
N TYR A 199 -4.33 -4.98 2.63
CA TYR A 199 -5.57 -5.49 3.19
C TYR A 199 -5.34 -6.12 4.56
N THR A 200 -6.39 -6.14 5.38
CA THR A 200 -6.35 -6.73 6.71
C THR A 200 -6.69 -8.20 6.66
N ILE A 201 -5.87 -9.04 7.30
CA ILE A 201 -6.17 -10.45 7.58
C ILE A 201 -6.53 -10.54 9.06
N ASN A 202 -7.79 -10.87 9.35
CA ASN A 202 -8.22 -11.15 10.71
C ASN A 202 -8.28 -12.67 10.93
N VAL A 203 -7.38 -13.16 11.77
CA VAL A 203 -7.28 -14.58 12.12
C VAL A 203 -8.02 -14.81 13.43
N THR A 204 -9.14 -15.52 13.34
CA THR A 204 -9.92 -15.95 14.49
C THR A 204 -9.37 -17.26 15.05
N ARG A 205 -9.57 -17.53 16.36
CA ARG A 205 -9.17 -18.82 16.93
C ARG A 205 -9.94 -19.96 16.26
N ALA A 206 -9.25 -21.06 15.99
CA ALA A 206 -9.90 -22.31 15.64
C ALA A 206 -10.22 -23.09 16.92
N TYR A 207 -11.45 -23.58 17.01
CA TYR A 207 -11.91 -24.47 18.07
C TYR A 207 -12.36 -25.78 17.43
N VAL A 208 -12.16 -26.89 18.13
CA VAL A 208 -12.55 -28.22 17.65
C VAL A 208 -13.60 -28.81 18.58
N SER A 209 -14.61 -29.49 18.04
CA SER A 209 -15.49 -30.29 18.90
C SER A 209 -14.67 -31.40 19.53
N THR A 210 -14.78 -31.55 20.86
CA THR A 210 -14.18 -32.68 21.59
C THR A 210 -14.97 -33.98 21.47
N GLY A 211 -16.00 -34.01 20.62
CA GLY A 211 -16.97 -35.10 20.54
C GLY A 211 -18.05 -35.00 21.62
N PRO A 212 -18.83 -36.09 21.84
CA PRO A 212 -20.01 -36.10 22.69
C PRO A 212 -19.78 -35.43 24.04
N VAL A 213 -20.65 -34.47 24.34
CA VAL A 213 -20.63 -33.74 25.60
C VAL A 213 -21.50 -34.41 26.65
N ASP A 214 -21.13 -34.22 27.91
CA ASP A 214 -21.84 -34.79 29.06
C ASP A 214 -23.04 -33.91 29.42
N THR A 215 -24.24 -34.34 29.03
CA THR A 215 -25.50 -33.67 29.38
C THR A 215 -26.22 -34.36 30.56
N SER A 216 -25.50 -35.19 31.33
CA SER A 216 -26.07 -35.94 32.44
C SER A 216 -26.10 -35.16 33.76
N GLY A 217 -26.68 -35.77 34.79
CA GLY A 217 -26.71 -35.22 36.14
C GLY A 217 -27.41 -33.85 36.19
N ASN A 218 -26.71 -32.84 36.70
CA ASN A 218 -27.26 -31.51 36.93
C ASN A 218 -27.20 -30.58 35.71
N TYR A 219 -26.72 -31.06 34.55
CA TYR A 219 -26.56 -30.27 33.33
C TYR A 219 -27.82 -29.47 32.98
N GLN A 220 -28.97 -30.13 32.84
CA GLN A 220 -30.20 -29.49 32.38
C GLN A 220 -30.68 -28.41 33.35
N THR A 221 -30.57 -28.66 34.66
CA THR A 221 -30.93 -27.69 35.70
C THR A 221 -30.06 -26.45 35.62
N ILE A 222 -28.74 -26.62 35.50
CA ILE A 222 -27.79 -25.52 35.38
C ILE A 222 -28.05 -24.74 34.08
N TYR A 223 -28.19 -25.42 32.95
CA TYR A 223 -28.45 -24.79 31.66
C TYR A 223 -29.74 -23.96 31.67
N SER A 224 -30.82 -24.54 32.20
CA SER A 224 -32.12 -23.86 32.28
C SER A 224 -32.07 -22.64 33.19
N TYR A 225 -31.30 -22.69 34.27
CA TYR A 225 -31.10 -21.55 35.14
C TYR A 225 -30.28 -20.44 34.47
N LEU A 226 -29.15 -20.79 33.83
CA LEU A 226 -28.28 -19.82 33.15
C LEU A 226 -29.02 -19.09 32.03
N THR A 227 -29.84 -19.80 31.26
CA THR A 227 -30.60 -19.21 30.15
C THR A 227 -31.88 -18.53 30.61
N GLY A 228 -32.67 -19.18 31.47
CA GLY A 228 -33.97 -18.69 31.91
C GLY A 228 -33.91 -17.64 33.02
N THR A 229 -33.09 -17.87 34.05
CA THR A 229 -33.00 -16.97 35.22
C THR A 229 -31.96 -15.88 35.01
N LEU A 230 -30.76 -16.24 34.54
CA LEU A 230 -29.66 -15.29 34.34
C LEU A 230 -29.71 -14.59 32.96
N GLY A 231 -30.57 -15.07 32.05
CA GLY A 231 -30.79 -14.45 30.74
C GLY A 231 -29.61 -14.58 29.78
N LEU A 232 -28.72 -15.54 29.98
CA LEU A 232 -27.59 -15.78 29.09
C LEU A 232 -28.05 -16.44 27.78
N SER A 233 -27.35 -16.16 26.68
CA SER A 233 -27.53 -16.86 25.41
C SER A 233 -27.14 -18.34 25.52
N LYS A 234 -27.50 -19.17 24.52
CA LYS A 234 -27.07 -20.59 24.49
C LYS A 234 -25.54 -20.65 24.55
N ALA A 235 -24.85 -19.82 23.76
CA ALA A 235 -23.40 -19.74 23.73
C ALA A 235 -22.80 -19.41 25.10
N ALA A 236 -23.29 -18.35 25.74
CA ALA A 236 -22.81 -17.93 27.05
C ALA A 236 -23.04 -19.02 28.12
N ALA A 237 -24.22 -19.65 28.12
CA ALA A 237 -24.52 -20.76 29.03
C ALA A 237 -23.61 -21.98 28.80
N CYS A 238 -23.38 -22.38 27.54
CA CYS A 238 -22.44 -23.45 27.18
C CYS A 238 -21.01 -23.14 27.65
N GLY A 239 -20.59 -21.87 27.59
CA GLY A 239 -19.31 -21.41 28.12
C GLY A 239 -19.14 -21.62 29.63
N VAL A 240 -20.17 -21.27 30.40
CA VAL A 240 -20.20 -21.51 31.87
C VAL A 240 -20.26 -23.00 32.18
N LEU A 241 -21.07 -23.77 31.45
CA LEU A 241 -21.19 -25.22 31.62
C LEU A 241 -19.87 -25.94 31.37
N ALA A 242 -19.11 -25.57 30.34
CA ALA A 242 -17.80 -26.17 30.09
C ALA A 242 -16.82 -25.96 31.26
N ASN A 243 -16.91 -24.80 31.93
CA ASN A 243 -16.14 -24.53 33.14
C ASN A 243 -16.63 -25.39 34.31
N MET A 244 -17.91 -25.38 34.63
CA MET A 244 -18.46 -26.19 35.72
C MET A 244 -18.23 -27.69 35.53
N TRP A 245 -18.30 -28.19 34.29
CA TRP A 245 -17.94 -29.57 33.99
C TRP A 245 -16.47 -29.84 34.28
N GLN A 246 -15.58 -28.93 33.89
CA GLN A 246 -14.14 -29.07 34.15
C GLN A 246 -13.86 -29.08 35.66
N GLU A 247 -14.51 -28.19 36.41
CA GLU A 247 -14.32 -28.02 37.84
C GLU A 247 -14.88 -29.18 38.68
N SER A 248 -16.10 -29.61 38.39
CA SER A 248 -16.85 -30.49 39.30
C SER A 248 -17.60 -31.62 38.62
N LYS A 249 -17.58 -31.69 37.28
CA LYS A 249 -18.46 -32.59 36.50
C LYS A 249 -19.94 -32.38 36.89
N PHE A 250 -20.31 -31.12 37.13
CA PHE A 250 -21.64 -30.70 37.58
C PHE A 250 -22.09 -31.26 38.95
N ASN A 251 -21.15 -31.71 39.79
CA ASN A 251 -21.47 -32.22 41.12
C ASN A 251 -21.38 -31.10 42.18
N PRO A 252 -22.50 -30.68 42.80
CA PRO A 252 -22.51 -29.59 43.79
C PRO A 252 -21.81 -29.97 45.10
N THR A 253 -21.56 -31.26 45.36
CA THR A 253 -20.82 -31.70 46.54
C THR A 253 -19.40 -32.17 46.19
N ALA A 254 -18.91 -31.90 44.98
CA ALA A 254 -17.52 -32.17 44.63
C ALA A 254 -16.59 -31.32 45.51
N GLY A 255 -15.62 -31.94 46.17
CA GLY A 255 -14.59 -31.16 46.85
C GLY A 255 -13.55 -31.94 47.63
N SER A 256 -12.40 -31.28 47.79
CA SER A 256 -11.38 -31.55 48.81
C SER A 256 -10.94 -30.21 49.42
N SER A 257 -10.10 -29.44 48.74
CA SER A 257 -9.68 -28.07 49.16
C SER A 257 -10.54 -26.94 48.57
N TYR A 258 -11.32 -27.24 47.53
CA TYR A 258 -12.28 -26.36 46.86
C TYR A 258 -13.63 -27.08 46.78
N TYR A 259 -14.74 -26.35 46.68
CA TYR A 259 -16.09 -26.90 46.86
C TYR A 259 -17.08 -26.53 45.75
N GLY A 260 -17.87 -27.52 45.33
CA GLY A 260 -19.07 -27.34 44.51
C GLY A 260 -18.82 -27.08 43.04
N LEU A 261 -19.87 -26.59 42.36
CA LEU A 261 -19.99 -26.47 40.90
C LEU A 261 -18.84 -25.70 40.26
N CYS A 262 -18.46 -24.58 40.87
CA CYS A 262 -17.36 -23.71 40.44
C CYS A 262 -16.11 -23.86 41.32
N GLN A 263 -16.00 -24.94 42.12
CA GLN A 263 -14.86 -25.17 43.01
C GLN A 263 -14.48 -23.91 43.81
N TRP A 264 -15.43 -23.32 44.54
CA TRP A 264 -15.15 -22.16 45.40
C TRP A 264 -14.18 -22.54 46.51
N GLY A 265 -13.13 -21.73 46.70
CA GLY A 265 -12.11 -21.95 47.72
C GLY A 265 -11.92 -20.75 48.64
N GLY A 266 -11.21 -20.96 49.76
CA GLY A 266 -10.85 -19.91 50.71
C GLY A 266 -12.06 -19.06 51.14
N GLY A 267 -11.90 -17.73 51.11
CA GLY A 267 -12.97 -16.80 51.49
C GLY A 267 -14.22 -16.89 50.63
N ARG A 268 -14.12 -17.30 49.35
CA ARG A 268 -15.29 -17.45 48.48
C ARG A 268 -16.15 -18.64 48.89
N TYR A 269 -15.55 -19.73 49.37
CA TYR A 269 -16.31 -20.84 49.96
C TYR A 269 -17.06 -20.40 51.22
N THR A 270 -16.41 -19.66 52.12
CA THR A 270 -17.08 -19.07 53.30
C THR A 270 -18.25 -18.17 52.89
N ASN A 271 -18.06 -17.36 51.85
CA ASN A 271 -19.12 -16.49 51.33
C ASN A 271 -20.29 -17.28 50.73
N LEU A 272 -20.03 -18.38 50.02
CA LEU A 272 -21.07 -19.28 49.50
C LEU A 272 -21.93 -19.82 50.66
N VAL A 273 -21.29 -20.38 51.69
CA VAL A 273 -22.00 -20.96 52.85
C VAL A 273 -22.85 -19.90 53.55
N ASN A 274 -22.26 -18.73 53.82
CA ASN A 274 -22.96 -17.62 54.49
C ASN A 274 -24.10 -17.05 53.64
N TYR A 275 -23.90 -16.89 52.33
CA TYR A 275 -24.92 -16.40 51.41
C TYR A 275 -26.13 -17.33 51.40
N CYS A 276 -25.89 -18.63 51.26
CA CYS A 276 -26.97 -19.63 51.26
C CYS A 276 -27.73 -19.62 52.59
N ALA A 277 -27.03 -19.66 53.72
CA ALA A 277 -27.65 -19.62 55.04
C ALA A 277 -28.52 -18.36 55.27
N ASN A 278 -28.05 -17.20 54.80
CA ASN A 278 -28.76 -15.93 54.97
C ASN A 278 -29.94 -15.74 54.01
N ASN A 279 -29.98 -16.46 52.89
CA ASN A 279 -31.01 -16.31 51.86
C ASN A 279 -31.93 -17.53 51.75
N GLY A 280 -31.86 -18.46 52.71
CA GLY A 280 -32.75 -19.63 52.77
C GLY A 280 -32.41 -20.73 51.76
N PHE A 281 -31.16 -20.78 51.27
CA PHE A 281 -30.67 -21.82 50.38
C PHE A 281 -29.76 -22.81 51.10
N ASP A 282 -29.61 -24.01 50.53
CA ASP A 282 -28.61 -25.00 50.95
C ASP A 282 -27.40 -24.97 50.01
N TYR A 283 -26.23 -24.67 50.56
CA TYR A 283 -24.98 -24.57 49.80
C TYR A 283 -24.51 -25.89 49.19
N THR A 284 -25.06 -27.03 49.62
CA THR A 284 -24.76 -28.36 49.06
C THR A 284 -25.59 -28.69 47.81
N THR A 285 -26.55 -27.82 47.46
CA THR A 285 -27.47 -28.01 46.34
C THR A 285 -27.07 -27.18 45.12
N VAL A 286 -27.52 -27.61 43.94
CA VAL A 286 -27.35 -26.86 42.68
C VAL A 286 -28.02 -25.49 42.78
N GLU A 287 -29.23 -25.42 43.33
CA GLU A 287 -30.00 -24.18 43.45
C GLU A 287 -29.28 -23.13 44.30
N GLY A 288 -28.81 -23.50 45.50
CA GLY A 288 -28.08 -22.57 46.36
C GLY A 288 -26.78 -22.07 45.73
N GLN A 289 -26.05 -22.95 45.05
CA GLN A 289 -24.81 -22.58 44.37
C GLN A 289 -25.03 -21.69 43.14
N LEU A 290 -26.10 -21.89 42.38
CA LEU A 290 -26.45 -21.03 41.25
C LEU A 290 -26.98 -19.65 41.70
N ALA A 291 -27.69 -19.61 42.84
CA ALA A 291 -28.07 -18.35 43.47
C ALA A 291 -26.83 -17.55 43.91
N PHE A 292 -25.84 -18.22 44.52
CA PHE A 292 -24.58 -17.57 44.88
C PHE A 292 -23.75 -17.13 43.66
N LEU A 293 -23.66 -17.97 42.61
CA LEU A 293 -23.04 -17.58 41.33
C LEU A 293 -23.68 -16.30 40.78
N THR A 294 -25.01 -16.21 40.82
CA THR A 294 -25.76 -15.03 40.37
C THR A 294 -25.41 -13.80 41.20
N HIS A 295 -25.33 -13.95 42.53
CA HIS A 295 -24.91 -12.88 43.43
C HIS A 295 -23.48 -12.38 43.10
N GLU A 296 -22.53 -13.28 42.88
CA GLU A 296 -21.17 -12.90 42.51
C GLU A 296 -21.12 -12.22 41.13
N LEU A 297 -21.78 -12.79 40.12
CA LEU A 297 -21.80 -12.28 38.76
C LEU A 297 -22.53 -10.94 38.62
N THR A 298 -23.60 -10.69 39.38
CA THR A 298 -24.30 -9.39 39.36
C THR A 298 -23.66 -8.35 40.29
N GLY A 299 -22.75 -8.78 41.17
CA GLY A 299 -22.01 -7.94 42.09
C GLY A 299 -20.53 -7.80 41.69
N ALA A 300 -19.65 -8.42 42.47
CA ALA A 300 -18.19 -8.25 42.36
C ALA A 300 -17.62 -8.66 40.99
N TYR A 301 -18.30 -9.56 40.26
CA TYR A 301 -17.88 -10.08 38.97
C TYR A 301 -18.77 -9.59 37.80
N ASN A 302 -19.40 -8.42 37.93
CA ASN A 302 -20.26 -7.85 36.89
C ASN A 302 -19.57 -7.64 35.53
N SER A 303 -18.26 -7.36 35.51
CA SER A 303 -17.51 -7.30 34.24
C SER A 303 -17.40 -8.66 33.53
N THR A 304 -17.45 -9.77 34.28
CA THR A 304 -17.55 -11.12 33.70
C THR A 304 -18.94 -11.33 33.12
N LEU A 305 -20.00 -10.98 33.85
CA LEU A 305 -21.38 -11.13 33.38
C LEU A 305 -21.62 -10.35 32.08
N VAL A 306 -21.19 -9.08 32.03
CA VAL A 306 -21.26 -8.26 30.81
C VAL A 306 -20.45 -8.88 29.68
N GLY A 307 -19.27 -9.44 29.97
CA GLY A 307 -18.48 -10.17 28.98
C GLY A 307 -19.23 -11.37 28.40
N LEU A 308 -19.88 -12.17 29.25
CA LEU A 308 -20.70 -13.32 28.83
C LEU A 308 -21.91 -12.88 27.99
N GLN A 309 -22.57 -11.78 28.36
CA GLN A 309 -23.75 -11.29 27.63
C GLN A 309 -23.42 -10.74 26.23
N ASN A 310 -22.17 -10.32 26.00
CA ASN A 310 -21.75 -9.71 24.74
C ASN A 310 -21.19 -10.71 23.72
N VAL A 311 -21.03 -11.99 24.06
CA VAL A 311 -20.57 -12.99 23.09
C VAL A 311 -21.66 -13.23 22.03
N ALA A 312 -21.24 -13.51 20.80
CA ALA A 312 -22.18 -13.94 19.76
C ALA A 312 -22.84 -15.27 20.15
N ASP A 313 -24.11 -15.47 19.81
CA ASP A 313 -24.78 -16.75 20.02
C ASP A 313 -24.38 -17.74 18.91
N SER A 314 -23.15 -18.26 19.04
CA SER A 314 -22.52 -19.20 18.11
C SER A 314 -21.58 -20.16 18.86
N ALA A 315 -21.10 -21.20 18.17
CA ALA A 315 -20.15 -22.15 18.76
C ALA A 315 -18.84 -21.47 19.15
N GLU A 316 -18.33 -20.56 18.32
CA GLU A 316 -17.18 -19.72 18.64
C GLU A 316 -17.46 -18.79 19.84
N GLY A 317 -18.65 -18.21 19.92
CA GLY A 317 -19.07 -17.40 21.06
C GLY A 317 -19.13 -18.21 22.36
N ALA A 318 -19.49 -19.49 22.29
CA ALA A 318 -19.44 -20.39 23.45
C ALA A 318 -18.00 -20.62 23.94
N ALA A 319 -17.07 -20.83 23.01
CA ALA A 319 -15.66 -20.97 23.30
C ALA A 319 -15.04 -19.68 23.89
N GLU A 320 -15.47 -18.51 23.39
CA GLU A 320 -15.14 -17.21 23.96
C GLU A 320 -15.70 -17.05 25.38
N ALA A 321 -16.98 -17.38 25.60
CA ALA A 321 -17.62 -17.33 26.91
C ALA A 321 -16.90 -18.21 27.94
N ALA A 322 -16.47 -19.42 27.54
CA ALA A 322 -15.68 -20.28 28.41
C ALA A 322 -14.33 -19.65 28.80
N THR A 323 -13.70 -18.95 27.86
CA THR A 323 -12.43 -18.23 28.09
C THR A 323 -12.65 -17.02 29.01
N ILE A 324 -13.74 -16.27 28.84
CA ILE A 324 -14.12 -15.16 29.71
C ILE A 324 -14.35 -15.68 31.14
N PHE A 325 -15.12 -16.76 31.30
CA PHE A 325 -15.42 -17.31 32.62
C PHE A 325 -14.17 -17.82 33.34
N VAL A 326 -13.34 -18.65 32.69
CA VAL A 326 -12.13 -19.20 33.33
C VAL A 326 -11.13 -18.12 33.72
N THR A 327 -10.96 -17.08 32.88
CA THR A 327 -9.95 -16.05 33.14
C THR A 327 -10.42 -14.99 34.13
N ARG A 328 -11.72 -14.64 34.12
CA ARG A 328 -12.25 -13.52 34.91
C ARG A 328 -13.01 -13.95 36.16
N TYR A 329 -13.60 -15.14 36.19
CA TYR A 329 -14.33 -15.66 37.36
C TYR A 329 -13.54 -16.71 38.14
N GLU A 330 -12.91 -17.67 37.46
CA GLU A 330 -12.07 -18.69 38.11
C GLU A 330 -10.65 -18.18 38.40
N GLY A 331 -10.19 -17.15 37.68
CA GLY A 331 -8.86 -16.57 37.86
C GLY A 331 -7.71 -17.50 37.42
N ALA A 332 -8.00 -18.51 36.59
CA ALA A 332 -7.00 -19.45 36.10
C ALA A 332 -6.37 -18.97 34.78
N SER A 333 -5.03 -19.03 34.70
CA SER A 333 -4.27 -18.64 33.50
C SER A 333 -4.31 -19.70 32.39
N HIS A 334 -4.73 -20.94 32.69
CA HIS A 334 -4.80 -22.05 31.75
C HIS A 334 -6.25 -22.47 31.49
N THR A 335 -6.67 -22.44 30.22
CA THR A 335 -8.04 -22.75 29.81
C THR A 335 -8.35 -24.25 29.78
N ALA A 336 -7.35 -25.14 29.76
CA ALA A 336 -7.49 -26.61 29.88
C ALA A 336 -8.52 -27.25 28.93
N GLY A 337 -8.64 -26.75 27.69
CA GLY A 337 -9.61 -27.28 26.70
C GLY A 337 -11.07 -26.91 26.98
N ARG A 338 -11.36 -26.04 27.96
CA ARG A 338 -12.72 -25.58 28.26
C ARG A 338 -13.37 -24.85 27.06
N ALA A 339 -12.58 -24.14 26.25
CA ALA A 339 -13.07 -23.46 25.06
C ALA A 339 -13.57 -24.45 23.98
N ASP A 340 -12.78 -25.49 23.67
CA ASP A 340 -13.18 -26.56 22.75
C ASP A 340 -14.38 -27.36 23.28
N LYS A 341 -14.46 -27.54 24.59
CA LYS A 341 -15.60 -28.18 25.24
C LYS A 341 -16.87 -27.35 25.17
N ALA A 342 -16.77 -26.03 25.36
CA ALA A 342 -17.92 -25.13 25.20
C ALA A 342 -18.39 -25.07 23.75
N TYR A 343 -17.45 -25.08 22.81
CA TYR A 343 -17.72 -25.21 21.39
C TYR A 343 -18.54 -26.50 21.11
N ALA A 344 -18.12 -27.64 21.67
CA ALA A 344 -18.85 -28.90 21.56
C ALA A 344 -20.24 -28.83 22.24
N TYR A 345 -20.35 -28.26 23.45
CA TYR A 345 -21.64 -28.11 24.15
C TYR A 345 -22.63 -27.27 23.35
N TYR A 346 -22.16 -26.28 22.61
CA TYR A 346 -23.05 -25.46 21.76
C TYR A 346 -23.61 -26.27 20.58
N LEU A 347 -22.77 -27.10 19.97
CA LEU A 347 -23.14 -27.91 18.81
C LEU A 347 -24.02 -29.12 19.16
N GLU A 348 -23.74 -29.75 20.30
CA GLU A 348 -24.22 -31.11 20.61
C GLU A 348 -25.13 -31.17 21.86
N GLY A 349 -25.12 -30.13 22.70
CA GLY A 349 -25.92 -30.02 23.92
C GLY A 349 -27.26 -29.32 23.74
#